data_AF-R9MZK2-F1
#
_entry.id   AF-R9MZK2-F1
#
_cell.length_a   1.000
_cell.length_b   1.000
_cell.length_c   1.000
_cell.angle_alpha   90.00
_cell.angle_beta   90.00
_cell.angle_gamma   90.00
#
_symmetry.space_group_name_H-M   'P 1'
#
loop_
_entity.id
_entity.type
_entity.pdbx_description
1 polymer ?
#
loop_
_entity_poly.entity_id
_entity_poly.type
_entity_poly.pdbx_seq_one_letter_code
_entity_poly.pdbx_strand_id
1 'polypeptide(L)'
;MEQDILKQLYFGEIVPWENRNDKTPEMAELAERIDGEIERLKGLLDSEGKALLEKLLDDASDLECKTICEGFKDGFRLGAQITAASMEGLKKP
;
A
#
# COMPACT_ATOMS: atom_id res chain seq x y z
N MET A 1 -28.28 -2.50 15.00
CA MET A 1 -27.57 -3.28 13.98
C MET A 1 -26.30 -2.52 13.72
N GLU A 2 -25.24 -2.90 14.43
CA GLU A 2 -23.90 -2.36 14.17
C GLU A 2 -23.60 -2.53 12.69
N GLN A 3 -22.92 -1.52 12.14
CA GLN A 3 -22.46 -1.48 10.77
C GLN A 3 -21.85 -2.83 10.37
N ASP A 4 -22.54 -3.57 9.50
CA ASP A 4 -22.10 -4.87 9.02
C ASP A 4 -20.84 -4.67 8.18
N ILE A 5 -19.68 -4.76 8.83
CA ILE A 5 -18.37 -4.51 8.23
C ILE A 5 -18.10 -5.43 7.03
N LEU A 6 -18.70 -6.63 7.02
CA LEU A 6 -18.60 -7.54 5.88
C LEU A 6 -19.40 -7.02 4.69
N LYS A 7 -20.56 -6.43 4.93
CA LYS A 7 -21.35 -5.75 3.90
C LYS A 7 -20.61 -4.54 3.35
N GLN A 8 -20.03 -3.71 4.21
CA GLN A 8 -19.23 -2.55 3.80
C GLN A 8 -18.01 -2.97 2.96
N LEU A 9 -17.31 -4.02 3.37
CA LEU A 9 -16.18 -4.58 2.61
C LEU A 9 -16.64 -5.16 1.27
N TYR A 10 -17.74 -5.92 1.24
CA TYR A 10 -18.27 -6.56 0.03
C TYR A 10 -18.71 -5.55 -1.02
N PHE A 11 -19.35 -4.46 -0.61
CA PHE A 11 -19.78 -3.39 -1.50
C PHE A 11 -18.70 -2.34 -1.77
N GLY A 12 -17.48 -2.51 -1.24
CA GLY A 12 -16.36 -1.59 -1.45
C GLY A 12 -16.54 -0.23 -0.77
N GLU A 13 -17.33 -0.16 0.30
CA GLU A 13 -17.40 1.03 1.17
C GLU A 13 -16.14 1.14 2.04
N ILE A 14 -15.49 0.00 2.33
CA ILE A 14 -14.14 -0.04 2.89
C ILE A 14 -13.20 -0.48 1.78
N VAL A 15 -12.31 0.44 1.40
CA VAL A 15 -11.28 0.18 0.40
C VAL A 15 -9.92 0.38 1.07
N PRO A 16 -9.27 -0.70 1.55
CA PRO A 16 -8.05 -0.59 2.35
C PRO A 16 -6.92 0.19 1.68
N TRP A 17 -6.85 0.17 0.34
CA TRP A 17 -5.83 0.89 -0.44
C TRP A 17 -6.21 2.36 -0.75
N GLU A 18 -7.48 2.75 -0.58
CA GLU A 18 -7.95 4.13 -0.77
C GLU A 18 -8.03 4.92 0.53
N ASN A 19 -7.94 4.24 1.68
CA ASN A 19 -7.78 4.90 2.97
C ASN A 19 -6.36 5.51 3.08
N ARG A 20 -6.09 6.48 2.21
CA ARG A 20 -4.83 7.24 2.07
C ARG A 20 -4.66 8.28 3.17
N ASN A 21 -5.35 8.11 4.31
CA ASN A 21 -5.21 8.99 5.48
C ASN A 21 -3.81 8.93 6.10
N ASP A 22 -2.98 7.99 5.66
CA ASP A 22 -1.62 7.78 6.16
C ASP A 22 -0.55 8.50 5.33
N LYS A 23 -0.93 9.31 4.31
CA LYS A 23 0.04 10.15 3.60
C LYS A 23 0.55 11.26 4.51
N THR A 24 1.62 10.98 5.24
CA THR A 24 2.31 11.99 6.04
C THR A 24 2.90 13.07 5.12
N PRO A 25 3.10 14.31 5.62
CA PRO A 25 3.82 15.34 4.87
C PRO A 25 5.18 14.85 4.36
N GLU A 26 5.89 14.06 5.17
CA GLU A 26 7.18 13.45 4.81
C GLU A 26 7.09 12.53 3.58
N MET A 27 6.02 11.73 3.48
CA MET A 27 5.78 10.88 2.30
C MET A 27 5.46 11.71 1.06
N ALA A 28 4.74 12.82 1.21
CA ALA A 28 4.44 13.72 0.11
C ALA A 28 5.72 14.42 -0.41
N GLU A 29 6.57 14.93 0.49
CA GLU A 29 7.86 15.52 0.13
C GLU A 29 8.80 14.51 -0.53
N LEU A 30 8.81 13.27 -0.06
CA LEU A 30 9.59 12.19 -0.67
C LEU A 30 9.08 11.88 -2.08
N ALA A 31 7.77 11.80 -2.28
CA ALA A 31 7.17 11.55 -3.60
C ALA A 31 7.52 12.68 -4.58
N GLU A 32 7.38 13.95 -4.16
CA GLU A 32 7.73 15.10 -5.00
C GLU A 32 9.21 15.11 -5.38
N ARG A 33 10.10 14.74 -4.44
CA ARG A 33 11.54 14.61 -4.72
C ARG A 33 11.81 13.50 -5.74
N ILE A 34 11.17 12.34 -5.60
CA ILE A 34 11.32 11.21 -6.54
C ILE A 34 10.86 11.63 -7.94
N ASP A 35 9.70 12.27 -8.06
CA ASP A 35 9.18 12.75 -9.34
C ASP A 35 10.15 13.75 -10.00
N GLY A 36 10.68 14.70 -9.22
CA GLY A 36 11.68 15.66 -9.69
C GLY A 36 12.98 15.01 -10.16
N GLU A 37 13.46 13.98 -9.44
CA GLU A 37 14.65 13.21 -9.81
C GLU A 37 14.43 12.38 -11.09
N ILE A 38 13.24 11.78 -11.26
CA ILE A 38 12.86 11.06 -12.47
C ILE A 38 12.86 11.99 -13.68
N GLU A 39 12.23 13.16 -13.59
CA GLU A 39 12.19 14.12 -14.69
C GLU A 39 13.58 14.65 -15.04
N ARG A 40 14.41 14.93 -14.03
CA ARG A 40 15.82 15.29 -14.26
C ARG A 40 16.57 14.16 -14.97
N LEU A 41 16.37 12.91 -14.56
CA LEU A 41 17.03 11.76 -15.17
C LEU A 41 16.57 11.54 -16.63
N LYS A 42 15.27 11.69 -16.92
CA LYS A 42 14.74 11.68 -18.30
C LYS A 42 15.42 12.75 -19.15
N GLY A 43 15.71 13.94 -18.61
CA GLY A 43 16.43 14.99 -19.33
C GLY A 43 17.87 14.62 -19.74
N LEU A 44 18.52 13.70 -19.02
CA LEU A 44 19.91 13.28 -19.25
C LEU A 44 20.04 12.08 -20.19
N LEU A 45 18.95 11.32 -20.37
CA LEU A 45 18.94 10.08 -21.14
C LEU A 45 18.55 10.30 -22.61
N ASP A 46 19.11 9.48 -23.49
CA ASP A 46 18.65 9.36 -24.88
C ASP A 46 17.32 8.57 -24.98
N SER A 47 16.85 8.30 -26.19
CA SER A 47 15.58 7.60 -26.40
C SER A 47 15.57 6.18 -25.84
N GLU A 48 16.69 5.46 -25.95
CA GLU A 48 16.79 4.09 -25.46
C GLU A 48 16.84 4.06 -23.93
N GLY A 49 17.64 4.94 -23.32
CA GLY A 49 17.69 5.11 -21.88
C GLY A 49 16.35 5.54 -21.28
N LYS A 50 15.59 6.41 -21.95
CA LYS A 50 14.23 6.78 -21.52
C LYS A 50 13.28 5.59 -21.52
N ALA A 51 13.27 4.80 -22.58
CA ALA A 51 12.43 3.60 -22.66
C ALA A 51 12.80 2.56 -21.58
N LEU A 52 14.09 2.41 -21.29
CA LEU A 52 14.56 1.56 -20.19
C LEU A 52 14.11 2.10 -18.82
N LEU A 53 14.19 3.41 -18.60
CA LEU A 53 13.73 4.04 -17.37
C LEU A 53 12.23 3.87 -17.17
N GLU A 54 11.41 4.09 -18.21
CA GLU A 54 9.96 3.89 -18.15
C GLU A 54 9.63 2.45 -17.75
N LYS A 55 10.25 1.47 -18.41
CA LYS A 55 10.07 0.06 -18.06
C LYS A 55 10.48 -0.24 -16.61
N LEU A 56 11.59 0.35 -16.14
CA LEU A 56 12.05 0.16 -14.76
C LEU A 56 11.03 0.71 -13.75
N LEU A 57 10.44 1.88 -14.03
CA LEU A 57 9.42 2.49 -13.18
C LEU A 57 8.14 1.65 -13.16
N ASP A 58 7.72 1.12 -14.31
CA ASP A 58 6.59 0.21 -14.41
C ASP A 58 6.83 -1.07 -13.59
N ASP A 59 7.98 -1.74 -13.80
CA ASP A 59 8.36 -2.96 -13.06
C ASP A 59 8.43 -2.69 -11.53
N ALA A 60 8.94 -1.52 -11.12
CA ALA A 60 9.00 -1.12 -9.72
C ALA A 60 7.59 -0.88 -9.12
N SER A 61 6.70 -0.23 -9.87
CA SER A 61 5.32 0.00 -9.43
C SER A 61 4.55 -1.32 -9.30
N ASP A 62 4.73 -2.24 -10.24
CA ASP A 62 4.13 -3.58 -10.18
C ASP A 62 4.63 -4.39 -8.97
N LEU A 63 5.93 -4.33 -8.68
CA LEU A 63 6.52 -4.97 -7.51
C LEU A 63 5.98 -4.37 -6.20
N GLU A 64 5.86 -3.04 -6.14
CA GLU A 64 5.28 -2.34 -4.99
C GLU A 64 3.83 -2.77 -4.76
N CYS A 65 3.00 -2.79 -5.81
CA CYS A 65 1.62 -3.24 -5.74
C CYS A 65 1.50 -4.66 -5.18
N LYS A 66 2.35 -5.59 -5.66
CA LYS A 66 2.39 -6.97 -5.16
C LYS A 66 2.80 -7.03 -3.69
N THR A 67 3.82 -6.26 -3.31
CA THR A 67 4.33 -6.21 -1.93
C THR A 67 3.28 -5.65 -0.97
N ILE A 68 2.57 -4.59 -1.36
CA ILE A 68 1.45 -4.03 -0.59
C ILE A 68 0.34 -5.09 -0.43
N CYS A 69 0.02 -5.83 -1.48
CA CYS A 69 -1.01 -6.87 -1.42
C CYS A 69 -0.64 -7.99 -0.42
N GLU A 70 0.61 -8.48 -0.46
CA GLU A 70 1.07 -9.49 0.51
C GLU A 70 1.12 -8.92 1.93
N GLY A 71 1.61 -7.68 2.10
CA GLY A 71 1.61 -6.98 3.38
C GLY A 71 0.22 -6.84 3.98
N PHE A 72 -0.81 -6.55 3.17
CA PHE A 72 -2.20 -6.51 3.62
C PHE A 72 -2.68 -7.89 4.11
N LYS A 73 -2.40 -8.96 3.36
CA LYS A 73 -2.79 -10.34 3.75
C LYS A 73 -2.13 -10.74 5.07
N ASP A 74 -0.85 -10.42 5.22
CA ASP A 74 -0.08 -10.72 6.42
C ASP A 74 -0.58 -9.91 7.63
N GLY A 75 -0.80 -8.61 7.44
CA GLY A 75 -1.37 -7.73 8.48
C GLY A 75 -2.76 -8.17 8.92
N PHE A 76 -3.64 -8.53 7.98
CA PHE A 76 -4.99 -9.03 8.29
C PHE A 76 -4.93 -10.35 9.08
N ARG A 77 -4.09 -11.30 8.63
CA ARG A 77 -3.93 -12.59 9.31
C ARG A 77 -3.38 -12.41 10.73
N LEU A 78 -2.38 -11.56 10.89
CA LEU A 78 -1.78 -11.24 12.18
C LEU A 78 -2.79 -10.58 13.12
N GLY A 79 -3.56 -9.60 12.61
CA GLY A 79 -4.63 -8.94 13.37
C GLY A 79 -5.64 -9.94 13.91
N ALA A 80 -6.12 -10.86 13.07
CA ALA A 80 -7.05 -11.90 13.48
C ALA A 80 -6.46 -12.83 14.57
N GLN A 81 -5.19 -13.22 14.45
CA GLN A 81 -4.50 -14.05 15.45
C GLN A 81 -4.37 -13.32 16.80
N ILE A 82 -3.99 -12.03 16.79
CA ILE A 82 -3.87 -11.21 18.01
C ILE A 82 -5.24 -11.07 18.69
N THR A 83 -6.30 -10.79 17.93
CA THR A 83 -7.66 -10.68 18.46
C THR A 83 -8.12 -12.00 19.08
N ALA A 84 -7.92 -13.12 18.38
CA ALA A 84 -8.29 -14.44 18.88
C ALA A 84 -7.58 -14.77 20.21
N ALA A 85 -6.25 -14.58 20.27
CA ALA A 85 -5.46 -14.81 21.47
C ALA A 85 -5.92 -13.93 22.65
N SER A 86 -6.26 -12.68 22.36
CA SER A 86 -6.77 -11.74 23.38
C SER A 86 -8.13 -12.17 23.94
N MET A 87 -9.01 -12.72 23.10
CA MET A 87 -10.32 -13.24 23.52
C MET A 87 -10.23 -14.57 24.28
N GLU A 88 -9.25 -15.41 23.97
CA GLU A 88 -8.96 -16.64 24.74
C GLU A 88 -8.44 -16.31 26.15
N GLY A 89 -7.63 -15.27 26.29
CA GLY A 89 -7.16 -14.76 27.59
C GLY A 89 -8.30 -14.29 28.50
N LEU A 90 -9.36 -13.71 27.92
CA LEU A 90 -10.55 -13.25 28.64
C LEU A 90 -11.48 -14.39 29.11
N LYS A 91 -11.29 -15.62 28.61
CA LYS A 91 -12.13 -16.79 28.95
C LYS A 91 -11.57 -17.65 30.08
N LYS A 92 -10.40 -17.34 30.63
CA LYS A 92 -9.90 -18.00 31.86
C LYS A 92 -10.38 -17.22 33.09
N PRO A 93 -11.12 -17.84 34.02
CA PRO A 93 -11.40 -17.25 35.34
C PRO A 93 -10.13 -17.13 36.18
#